data_AF-A0A820AY48-F1
#
_entry.id   AF-A0A820AY48-F1
#
_cell.length_a   1.000
_cell.length_b   1.000
_cell.length_c   1.000
_cell.angle_alpha   90.00
_cell.angle_beta   90.00
_cell.angle_gamma   90.00
#
_symmetry.space_group_name_H-M   'P 1'
#
loop_
_entity.id
_entity.type
_entity.pdbx_description
1 polymer ?
#
loop_
_entity_poly.entity_id
_entity_poly.type
_entity_poly.pdbx_seq_one_letter_code
_entity_poly.pdbx_strand_id
1 'polypeptide(L)'
;MEYHESPRRHGTCIKFLSDFRALFIKTFFLTIRKPGQTIAEILLAYTFMGLLLGMRYILDRRYYSAYQIPRFNPYSSLSYNVVGNITYYYPGNICAATIATSAVNDLNAQVSTFPTNIQAISDPTLSTLSNATLQSLTAFIQFTNLDSCTNASTMPDEVQYTLRMQENGPNYYHAQDVMISPNAYMWQRAPEDFCQSTSSFSNYLNRFLGVQYSINMNIIKYVTNTTQNLASSIYMNHFGCPAYYLDQLQSIYGFFIPIFFSIVFVVTFIMNVGYVVQERENKTKEYLRIYGLRTWINNLVWVTRSMIIYFILSSVVTVLSLVVLPSSNSKPGRVSKALFNYTHWTVIWTILFVYSIQVSAFSVLFGQFFKRPLLAKLLGFVVWVITFIDFYPGVPVGARYFLCILPNAGLMFCLQVVLQYERRGGGITTFNQLYSNVFPYPLYIGICLLLMLIYSVIYLFLAIYVERVNPGEFGVAQSWNYLFKRSYWKPSATSVVKPSNSNVHVGDGNTNWIEMNSMKNKKDPSLIISHLTKKFGKFEAVSDLSLKFYAGEVCSLLGHNGAGKTTTTFILVGMLEATSGQVTIEGLDSREHIQDVRKILGFCPQYDILYEELSVKEHLELVGKVFV
;
A
#
# COMPACT_ATOMS: atom_id res chain seq x y z
N MET A 1 -42.78 -48.83 6.78
CA MET A 1 -41.55 -48.76 5.96
C MET A 1 -41.58 -47.41 5.26
N GLU A 2 -41.49 -46.30 5.97
CA GLU A 2 -40.24 -45.69 6.47
C GLU A 2 -39.15 -45.59 5.39
N TYR A 3 -39.16 -44.47 4.66
CA TYR A 3 -37.97 -43.87 4.08
C TYR A 3 -37.82 -42.47 4.67
N HIS A 4 -37.21 -42.40 5.85
CA HIS A 4 -36.64 -41.18 6.41
C HIS A 4 -35.17 -41.15 6.00
N GLU A 5 -34.88 -40.69 4.79
CA GLU A 5 -33.52 -40.29 4.42
C GLU A 5 -33.26 -38.87 4.95
N SER A 6 -32.26 -38.75 5.82
CA SER A 6 -31.78 -37.48 6.33
C SER A 6 -31.10 -36.65 5.22
N PRO A 7 -31.56 -35.43 4.88
CA PRO A 7 -30.87 -34.59 3.92
C PRO A 7 -30.07 -33.53 4.69
N ARG A 8 -28.89 -33.88 5.24
CA ARG A 8 -28.18 -32.88 6.09
C ARG A 8 -26.73 -32.54 5.76
N ARG A 9 -26.08 -33.08 4.71
CA ARG A 9 -24.75 -32.54 4.30
C ARG A 9 -24.49 -32.43 2.79
N HIS A 10 -25.08 -33.26 1.93
CA HIS A 10 -24.83 -33.21 0.48
C HIS A 10 -25.58 -32.08 -0.26
N GLY A 11 -26.77 -31.66 0.21
CA GLY A 11 -27.56 -30.59 -0.44
C GLY A 11 -27.01 -29.16 -0.26
N THR A 12 -26.20 -28.90 0.76
CA THR A 12 -25.72 -27.55 1.09
C THR A 12 -24.66 -27.01 0.13
N CYS A 13 -23.78 -27.87 -0.41
CA CYS A 13 -22.74 -27.44 -1.35
C CYS A 13 -23.33 -27.18 -2.75
N ILE A 14 -24.25 -28.06 -3.19
CA ILE A 14 -24.96 -27.92 -4.47
C ILE A 14 -25.81 -26.65 -4.47
N LYS A 15 -26.55 -26.37 -3.38
CA LYS A 15 -27.33 -25.13 -3.25
C LYS A 15 -26.44 -23.89 -3.24
N PHE A 16 -25.31 -23.91 -2.54
CA PHE A 16 -24.34 -22.80 -2.59
C PHE A 16 -23.84 -22.51 -4.00
N LEU A 17 -23.45 -23.55 -4.76
CA LEU A 17 -22.98 -23.39 -6.14
C LEU A 17 -24.09 -22.85 -7.07
N SER A 18 -25.34 -23.31 -6.88
CA SER A 18 -26.50 -22.79 -7.63
C SER A 18 -26.75 -21.31 -7.34
N ASP A 19 -26.83 -20.95 -6.06
CA ASP A 19 -27.04 -19.57 -5.59
C ASP A 19 -25.94 -18.64 -6.10
N PHE A 20 -24.68 -19.08 -5.98
CA PHE A 20 -23.51 -18.34 -6.45
C PHE A 20 -23.55 -18.16 -7.97
N ARG A 21 -23.86 -19.22 -8.73
CA ARG A 21 -23.94 -19.15 -10.18
C ARG A 21 -25.07 -18.21 -10.64
N ALA A 22 -26.23 -18.26 -10.01
CA ALA A 22 -27.36 -17.40 -10.36
C ALA A 22 -27.03 -15.91 -10.13
N LEU A 23 -26.47 -15.58 -8.95
CA LEU A 23 -26.04 -14.23 -8.63
C LEU A 23 -24.87 -13.78 -9.51
N PHE A 24 -23.93 -14.66 -9.84
CA PHE A 24 -22.82 -14.35 -10.74
C PHE A 24 -23.32 -14.02 -12.16
N ILE A 25 -24.25 -14.80 -12.70
CA ILE A 25 -24.87 -14.54 -14.01
C ILE A 25 -25.59 -13.18 -14.00
N LYS A 26 -26.35 -12.87 -12.94
CA LYS A 26 -26.93 -11.53 -12.75
C LYS A 26 -25.85 -10.46 -12.86
N THR A 27 -24.80 -10.53 -12.04
CA THR A 27 -23.75 -9.50 -12.00
C THR A 27 -22.98 -9.38 -13.32
N PHE A 28 -22.83 -10.49 -14.04
CA PHE A 28 -22.25 -10.53 -15.37
C PHE A 28 -23.10 -9.77 -16.39
N PHE A 29 -24.42 -10.01 -16.45
CA PHE A 29 -25.33 -9.26 -17.32
C PHE A 29 -25.38 -7.77 -16.98
N LEU A 30 -25.42 -7.43 -15.68
CA LEU A 30 -25.35 -6.04 -15.23
C LEU A 30 -24.07 -5.33 -15.72
N THR A 31 -22.96 -6.06 -15.81
CA THR A 31 -21.68 -5.52 -16.29
C THR A 31 -21.66 -5.37 -17.81
N ILE A 32 -22.14 -6.36 -18.56
CA ILE A 32 -22.17 -6.32 -20.04
C ILE A 32 -23.06 -5.19 -20.55
N ARG A 33 -24.19 -4.96 -19.89
CA ARG A 33 -25.18 -3.94 -20.31
C ARG A 33 -24.78 -2.51 -19.95
N LYS A 34 -23.61 -2.30 -19.33
CA LYS A 34 -23.00 -0.98 -19.07
C LYS A 34 -21.65 -0.84 -19.81
N PRO A 35 -21.62 -0.94 -21.14
CA PRO A 35 -20.37 -1.02 -21.91
C PRO A 35 -19.51 0.24 -21.79
N GLY A 36 -20.12 1.42 -21.68
CA GLY A 36 -19.38 2.68 -21.55
C GLY A 36 -18.47 2.73 -20.32
N GLN A 37 -18.86 2.07 -19.22
CA GLN A 37 -18.06 2.02 -17.99
C GLN A 37 -16.86 1.08 -18.17
N THR A 38 -17.09 -0.13 -18.68
CA THR A 38 -16.02 -1.10 -18.95
C THR A 38 -15.01 -0.56 -19.98
N ILE A 39 -15.49 0.14 -21.01
CA ILE A 39 -14.63 0.82 -21.99
C ILE A 39 -13.80 1.91 -21.32
N ALA A 40 -14.40 2.74 -20.46
CA ALA A 40 -13.69 3.78 -19.73
C ALA A 40 -12.59 3.21 -18.81
N GLU A 41 -12.87 2.10 -18.09
CA GLU A 41 -11.88 1.42 -17.24
C GLU A 41 -10.67 0.91 -18.06
N ILE A 42 -10.92 0.31 -19.22
CA ILE A 42 -9.86 -0.20 -20.11
C ILE A 42 -9.08 0.96 -20.75
N LEU A 43 -9.76 1.97 -21.29
CA LEU A 43 -9.12 3.13 -21.92
C LEU A 43 -8.22 3.89 -20.93
N LEU A 44 -8.64 3.99 -19.66
CA LEU A 44 -7.86 4.62 -18.60
C LEU A 44 -6.53 3.89 -18.39
N ALA A 45 -6.55 2.55 -18.40
CA ALA A 45 -5.35 1.73 -18.28
C ALA A 45 -4.35 2.03 -19.41
N TYR A 46 -4.82 2.04 -20.66
CA TYR A 46 -4.00 2.39 -21.82
C TYR A 46 -3.50 3.83 -21.77
N THR A 47 -4.31 4.77 -21.27
CA THR A 47 -3.94 6.19 -21.19
C THR A 47 -2.79 6.40 -20.22
N PHE A 48 -2.90 5.89 -18.98
CA PHE A 48 -1.85 6.08 -17.97
C PHE A 48 -0.60 5.26 -18.24
N MET A 49 -0.75 4.02 -18.74
CA MET A 49 0.42 3.25 -19.18
C MET A 49 1.07 3.86 -20.42
N GLY A 50 0.28 4.43 -21.33
CA GLY A 50 0.77 5.19 -22.47
C GLY A 50 1.56 6.44 -22.05
N LEU A 51 1.09 7.17 -21.04
CA LEU A 51 1.83 8.30 -20.45
C LEU A 51 3.16 7.83 -19.83
N LEU A 52 3.16 6.72 -19.09
CA LEU A 52 4.37 6.16 -18.50
C LEU A 52 5.38 5.69 -19.58
N LEU A 53 4.89 5.05 -20.65
CA LEU A 53 5.71 4.68 -21.81
C LEU A 53 6.21 5.91 -22.57
N GLY A 54 5.41 6.98 -22.65
CA GLY A 54 5.82 8.27 -23.20
C GLY A 54 6.93 8.91 -22.39
N MET A 55 6.85 8.88 -21.06
CA MET A 55 7.94 9.30 -20.17
C MET A 55 9.19 8.42 -20.39
N ARG A 56 9.01 7.09 -20.52
CA ARG A 56 10.11 6.16 -20.83
C ARG A 56 10.75 6.44 -22.19
N TYR A 57 9.98 6.88 -23.17
CA TYR A 57 10.49 7.25 -24.49
C TYR A 57 11.40 8.50 -24.41
N ILE A 58 10.95 9.52 -23.68
CA ILE A 58 11.67 10.80 -23.50
C ILE A 58 12.95 10.61 -22.70
N LEU A 59 12.90 9.84 -21.61
CA LEU A 59 14.05 9.63 -20.72
C LEU A 59 15.03 8.62 -21.32
N ASP A 60 16.31 8.97 -21.34
CA ASP A 60 17.36 8.11 -21.87
C ASP A 60 17.88 7.11 -20.84
N ARG A 61 18.23 5.92 -21.35
CA ARG A 61 19.07 4.95 -20.65
C ARG A 61 20.44 4.91 -21.32
N ARG A 62 21.50 5.19 -20.58
CA ARG A 62 22.88 5.26 -21.10
C ARG A 62 23.78 4.28 -20.37
N TYR A 63 24.68 3.65 -21.12
CA TYR A 63 25.73 2.80 -20.57
C TYR A 63 27.04 3.59 -20.47
N TYR A 64 27.66 3.54 -19.30
CA TYR A 64 28.98 4.09 -19.04
C TYR A 64 29.94 2.92 -18.77
N SER A 65 31.03 2.85 -19.53
CA SER A 65 32.08 1.85 -19.31
C SER A 65 32.81 2.12 -18.00
N ALA A 66 33.41 1.07 -17.43
CA ALA A 66 34.27 1.22 -16.28
C ALA A 66 35.36 2.26 -16.59
N TYR A 67 35.54 3.20 -15.66
CA TYR A 67 36.52 4.27 -15.78
C TYR A 67 37.45 4.22 -14.58
N GLN A 68 38.75 4.11 -14.85
CA GLN A 68 39.77 4.29 -13.84
C GLN A 68 40.21 5.75 -13.88
N ILE A 69 40.03 6.44 -12.74
CA ILE A 69 40.64 7.75 -12.58
C ILE A 69 42.16 7.51 -12.57
N PRO A 70 42.94 8.22 -13.39
CA PRO A 70 44.38 8.05 -13.43
C PRO A 70 44.99 8.29 -12.05
N ARG A 71 46.05 7.54 -11.75
CA ARG A 71 46.87 7.77 -10.54
C ARG A 71 47.34 9.21 -10.54
N PHE A 72 47.18 9.88 -9.41
CA PHE A 72 47.68 11.23 -9.23
C PHE A 72 48.71 11.24 -8.11
N ASN A 73 49.71 12.10 -8.25
CA ASN A 73 50.59 12.40 -7.13
C ASN A 73 49.90 13.51 -6.31
N PRO A 74 49.64 13.30 -5.00
CA PRO A 74 49.07 14.32 -4.11
C PRO A 74 49.86 15.63 -4.08
N TYR A 75 51.16 15.54 -4.35
CA TYR A 75 52.08 16.67 -4.41
C TYR A 75 51.88 17.52 -5.67
N SER A 76 51.38 16.93 -6.77
CA SER A 76 51.09 17.61 -8.03
C SER A 76 49.61 17.95 -8.22
N SER A 77 48.75 17.63 -7.24
CA SER A 77 47.30 17.83 -7.34
C SER A 77 46.84 19.23 -6.89
N LEU A 78 47.74 20.13 -6.50
CA LEU A 78 47.43 21.54 -6.30
C LEU A 78 47.01 22.16 -7.64
N SER A 79 45.69 22.20 -7.86
CA SER A 79 45.07 22.56 -9.13
C SER A 79 44.99 24.08 -9.36
N TYR A 80 45.16 24.42 -10.63
CA TYR A 80 45.04 25.69 -11.38
C TYR A 80 43.93 26.70 -10.97
N ASN A 81 42.93 26.28 -10.18
CA ASN A 81 41.73 27.08 -9.88
C ASN A 81 41.78 27.80 -8.53
N VAL A 82 42.88 27.73 -7.79
CA VAL A 82 43.07 28.51 -6.56
C VAL A 82 43.80 29.80 -6.93
N VAL A 83 43.09 30.84 -7.31
CA VAL A 83 43.66 32.17 -7.53
C VAL A 83 43.80 32.88 -6.18
N GLY A 84 45.03 33.17 -5.73
CA GLY A 84 45.28 33.96 -4.51
C GLY A 84 46.54 33.57 -3.73
N ASN A 85 46.90 34.39 -2.73
CA ASN A 85 47.93 34.06 -1.76
C ASN A 85 47.37 33.04 -0.75
N ILE A 86 48.05 31.91 -0.61
CA ILE A 86 47.69 30.86 0.35
C ILE A 86 48.54 31.08 1.59
N THR A 87 47.92 31.38 2.73
CA THR A 87 48.64 31.58 3.99
C THR A 87 48.34 30.47 4.99
N TYR A 88 49.41 29.87 5.52
CA TYR A 88 49.34 28.83 6.54
C TYR A 88 49.90 29.37 7.85
N TYR A 89 49.14 29.22 8.93
CA TYR A 89 49.60 29.59 10.26
C TYR A 89 50.06 28.36 11.05
N TYR A 90 51.13 28.52 11.83
CA TYR A 90 51.57 27.53 12.81
C TYR A 90 52.05 28.21 14.10
N PRO A 91 51.94 27.54 15.27
CA PRO A 91 52.39 28.11 16.54
C PRO A 91 53.91 28.32 16.55
N GLY A 92 54.37 29.44 17.13
CA GLY A 92 55.75 29.95 17.07
C GLY A 92 56.84 29.12 17.75
N ASN A 93 56.96 27.84 17.40
CA ASN A 93 58.02 26.93 17.82
C ASN A 93 59.04 26.73 16.69
N ILE A 94 60.34 26.66 17.02
CA ILE A 94 61.44 26.50 16.06
C ILE A 94 61.25 25.25 15.19
N CYS A 95 60.88 24.11 15.78
CA CYS A 95 60.74 22.86 15.03
C CYS A 95 59.50 22.87 14.14
N ALA A 96 58.38 23.43 14.61
CA ALA A 96 57.20 23.66 13.79
C ALA A 96 57.50 24.63 12.63
N ALA A 97 58.30 25.67 12.87
CA ALA A 97 58.74 26.62 11.85
C ALA A 97 59.55 25.95 10.77
N THR A 98 60.53 25.15 11.16
CA THR A 98 61.40 24.42 10.24
C THR A 98 60.60 23.44 9.37
N ILE A 99 59.64 22.70 9.94
CA ILE A 99 58.78 21.78 9.17
C ILE A 99 57.84 22.54 8.24
N ALA A 100 57.14 23.55 8.75
CA ALA A 100 56.13 24.28 7.99
C ALA A 100 56.74 25.12 6.86
N THR A 101 57.88 25.78 7.11
CA THR A 101 58.58 26.58 6.08
C THR A 101 59.21 25.68 5.02
N SER A 102 59.86 24.57 5.40
CA SER A 102 60.37 23.59 4.45
C SER A 102 59.25 23.00 3.60
N ALA A 103 58.11 22.64 4.20
CA ALA A 103 56.93 22.15 3.49
C ALA A 103 56.34 23.17 2.49
N VAL A 104 56.32 24.45 2.83
CA VAL A 104 55.86 25.52 1.93
C VAL A 104 56.84 25.79 0.79
N ASN A 105 58.15 25.78 1.07
CA ASN A 105 59.18 25.92 0.04
C ASN A 105 59.12 24.76 -0.97
N ASP A 106 58.93 23.55 -0.46
CA ASP A 106 58.73 22.31 -1.21
C ASP A 106 57.50 22.39 -2.15
N LEU A 107 56.41 22.99 -1.67
CA LEU A 107 55.20 23.25 -2.48
C LEU A 107 55.42 24.35 -3.52
N ASN A 108 56.01 25.50 -3.13
CA ASN A 108 56.29 26.61 -4.04
C ASN A 108 57.22 26.21 -5.19
N ALA A 109 58.19 25.33 -4.94
CA ALA A 109 59.10 24.82 -5.97
C ALA A 109 58.41 24.01 -7.08
N GLN A 110 57.23 23.45 -6.81
CA GLN A 110 56.45 22.68 -7.80
C GLN A 110 55.36 23.51 -8.49
N VAL A 111 54.90 24.58 -7.84
CA VAL A 111 53.83 25.47 -8.33
C VAL A 111 54.40 26.60 -9.21
N SER A 112 55.68 26.53 -9.58
CA SER A 112 56.46 27.56 -10.30
C SER A 112 55.92 27.98 -11.68
N THR A 113 54.80 27.42 -12.12
CA THR A 113 54.08 27.76 -13.36
C THR A 113 52.85 28.66 -13.14
N PHE A 114 52.50 29.01 -11.90
CA PHE A 114 51.25 29.75 -11.57
C PHE A 114 51.43 30.89 -10.53
N PRO A 115 50.59 31.94 -10.55
CA PRO A 115 50.74 33.14 -9.71
C PRO A 115 50.15 32.94 -8.29
N THR A 116 50.48 31.84 -7.62
CA THR A 116 50.05 31.57 -6.24
C THR A 116 51.26 31.59 -5.31
N ASN A 117 51.38 32.63 -4.48
CA ASN A 117 52.39 32.66 -3.42
C ASN A 117 51.86 31.92 -2.19
N ILE A 118 52.52 30.82 -1.82
CA ILE A 118 52.24 30.10 -0.57
C ILE A 118 53.19 30.64 0.50
N GLN A 119 52.65 31.08 1.64
CA GLN A 119 53.42 31.64 2.76
C GLN A 119 53.05 30.95 4.07
N ALA A 120 54.06 30.62 4.89
CA ALA A 120 53.86 30.16 6.27
C ALA A 120 54.16 31.30 7.24
N ILE A 121 53.22 31.62 8.14
CA ILE A 121 53.35 32.70 9.12
C ILE A 121 53.42 32.07 10.52
N SER A 122 54.47 32.38 11.28
CA SER A 122 54.56 32.11 12.72
C SER A 122 54.22 33.34 13.53
N ASP A 123 53.38 33.18 14.56
CA ASP A 123 53.24 34.17 15.64
C ASP A 123 53.12 33.40 16.97
N PRO A 124 53.94 33.68 18.00
CA PRO A 124 53.80 33.06 19.32
C PRO A 124 52.50 33.45 20.04
N THR A 125 51.82 34.54 19.66
CA THR A 125 50.55 34.95 20.27
C THR A 125 49.45 35.17 19.23
N LEU A 126 48.35 34.42 19.32
CA LEU A 126 47.22 34.51 18.38
C LEU A 126 46.52 35.89 18.38
N SER A 127 46.74 36.71 19.41
CA SER A 127 46.08 38.01 19.65
C SER A 127 46.57 39.17 18.80
N THR A 128 47.69 39.01 18.07
CA THR A 128 48.33 40.06 17.27
C THR A 128 48.08 39.94 15.77
N LEU A 129 47.39 38.88 15.30
CA LEU A 129 47.01 38.77 13.89
C LEU A 129 46.05 39.89 13.51
N SER A 130 46.43 40.69 12.51
CA SER A 130 45.57 41.73 11.95
C SER A 130 44.32 41.11 11.32
N ASN A 131 43.17 41.77 11.40
CA ASN A 131 41.93 41.29 10.77
C ASN A 131 42.10 41.00 9.25
N ALA A 132 43.01 41.71 8.58
CA ALA A 132 43.36 41.47 7.17
C ALA A 132 44.12 40.14 6.94
N THR A 133 44.96 39.72 7.89
CA THR A 133 45.65 38.41 7.83
C THR A 133 44.73 37.26 8.20
N LEU A 134 43.81 37.45 9.15
CA LEU A 134 42.76 36.46 9.46
C LEU A 134 41.81 36.21 8.27
N GLN A 135 41.49 37.26 7.50
CA GLN A 135 40.65 37.11 6.30
C GLN A 135 41.35 36.37 5.14
N SER A 136 42.69 36.42 5.08
CA SER A 136 43.50 35.74 4.06
C SER A 136 44.05 34.38 4.50
N LEU A 137 43.85 33.99 5.76
CA LEU A 137 44.32 32.73 6.35
C LEU A 137 43.64 31.53 5.72
N THR A 138 44.38 30.71 4.96
CA THR A 138 43.84 29.57 4.22
C THR A 138 43.85 28.28 5.03
N ALA A 139 44.81 28.10 5.95
CA ALA A 139 44.77 27.01 6.93
C ALA A 139 45.53 27.32 8.21
N PHE A 140 45.17 26.59 9.26
CA PHE A 140 45.77 26.59 10.58
C PHE A 140 46.37 25.20 10.84
N ILE A 141 47.65 25.16 11.20
CA ILE A 141 48.39 23.95 11.55
C ILE A 141 48.75 24.05 13.02
N GLN A 142 48.15 23.20 13.84
CA GLN A 142 48.50 23.09 15.25
C GLN A 142 49.31 21.84 15.48
N PHE A 143 50.53 21.99 15.96
CA PHE A 143 51.32 20.88 16.44
C PHE A 143 51.04 20.64 17.93
N THR A 144 50.86 19.38 18.32
CA THR A 144 50.77 18.96 19.73
C THR A 144 52.07 18.28 20.12
N ASN A 145 52.53 18.51 21.34
CA ASN A 145 53.77 17.94 21.92
C ASN A 145 55.10 18.36 21.26
N LEU A 146 55.13 19.48 20.53
CA LEU A 146 56.36 20.03 19.95
C LEU A 146 57.02 21.12 20.81
N ASP A 147 56.38 21.54 21.92
CA ASP A 147 56.80 22.65 22.79
C ASP A 147 58.17 22.45 23.46
N SER A 148 58.63 21.21 23.63
CA SER A 148 59.93 20.87 24.23
C SER A 148 61.09 20.85 23.22
N CYS A 149 60.82 21.12 21.94
CA CYS A 149 61.82 21.06 20.87
C CYS A 149 62.68 22.35 20.86
N THR A 150 63.82 22.32 21.55
CA THR A 150 64.72 23.48 21.67
C THR A 150 65.73 23.59 20.52
N ASN A 151 66.04 22.48 19.85
CA ASN A 151 66.93 22.40 18.70
C ASN A 151 66.30 21.57 17.57
N ALA A 152 66.51 21.96 16.32
CA ALA A 152 65.98 21.27 15.13
C ALA A 152 66.46 19.81 14.95
N SER A 153 67.36 19.32 15.81
CA SER A 153 67.99 17.99 15.73
C SER A 153 67.38 16.91 16.63
N THR A 154 66.48 17.26 17.55
CA THR A 154 65.86 16.30 18.49
C THR A 154 64.33 16.41 18.43
N MET A 155 63.72 15.69 17.49
CA MET A 155 62.27 15.60 17.34
C MET A 155 61.72 14.51 18.29
N PRO A 156 60.53 14.70 18.91
CA PRO A 156 59.90 13.64 19.70
C PRO A 156 59.54 12.42 18.84
N ASP A 157 59.55 11.23 19.45
CA ASP A 157 59.25 9.95 18.79
C ASP A 157 57.83 9.91 18.19
N GLU A 158 56.91 10.71 18.74
CA GLU A 158 55.54 10.87 18.25
C GLU A 158 55.25 12.34 17.97
N VAL A 159 54.87 12.64 16.73
CA VAL A 159 54.53 13.99 16.28
C VAL A 159 53.07 13.99 15.87
N GLN A 160 52.26 14.73 16.62
CA GLN A 160 50.85 14.91 16.35
C GLN A 160 50.60 16.33 15.85
N TYR A 161 49.78 16.47 14.81
CA TYR A 161 49.35 17.78 14.33
C TYR A 161 47.90 17.75 13.87
N THR A 162 47.25 18.90 13.96
CA THR A 162 45.91 19.16 13.48
C THR A 162 45.98 20.20 12.38
N LEU A 163 45.56 19.84 11.17
CA LEU A 163 45.43 20.75 10.03
C LEU A 163 43.96 21.13 9.86
N ARG A 164 43.64 22.42 9.97
CA ARG A 164 42.30 22.98 9.73
C ARG A 164 42.35 23.97 8.57
N MET A 165 41.58 23.72 7.53
CA MET A 165 41.49 24.63 6.38
C MET A 165 40.40 25.68 6.59
N GLN A 166 40.55 26.84 5.97
CA GLN A 166 39.55 27.90 5.96
C GLN A 166 38.35 27.49 5.11
N GLU A 167 37.18 27.55 5.72
CA GLU A 167 35.89 27.25 5.09
C GLU A 167 35.29 28.53 4.49
N ASN A 168 35.76 28.96 3.31
CA ASN A 168 35.16 30.11 2.61
C ASN A 168 34.17 29.65 1.52
N GLY A 169 32.86 29.83 1.77
CA GLY A 169 31.80 29.76 0.76
C GLY A 169 30.59 28.87 1.13
N PRO A 170 29.54 28.83 0.28
CA PRO A 170 28.33 28.03 0.50
C PRO A 170 28.54 26.50 0.39
N ASN A 171 29.76 26.07 0.05
CA ASN A 171 30.13 24.67 -0.09
C ASN A 171 30.71 24.14 1.23
N TYR A 172 29.87 24.10 2.27
CA TYR A 172 30.17 23.37 3.49
C TYR A 172 30.30 21.87 3.16
N TYR A 173 31.30 21.21 3.75
CA TYR A 173 31.46 19.76 3.63
C TYR A 173 31.04 19.12 4.94
N HIS A 174 29.80 18.65 5.05
CA HIS A 174 29.50 17.72 6.11
C HIS A 174 29.94 16.32 5.69
N ALA A 175 30.47 15.52 6.62
CA ALA A 175 30.83 14.13 6.34
C ALA A 175 29.68 13.33 5.70
N GLN A 176 28.42 13.68 6.01
CA GLN A 176 27.18 13.15 5.42
C GLN A 176 26.97 13.50 3.93
N ASP A 177 27.61 14.54 3.40
CA ASP A 177 27.54 14.93 1.99
C ASP A 177 28.47 14.07 1.11
N VAL A 178 29.54 13.53 1.73
CA VAL A 178 30.50 12.59 1.14
C VAL A 178 30.06 11.15 1.38
N MET A 179 29.65 10.83 2.61
CA MET A 179 29.05 9.56 3.00
C MET A 179 27.53 9.67 2.88
N ILE A 180 27.04 9.58 1.64
CA ILE A 180 25.61 9.63 1.33
C ILE A 180 24.89 8.57 2.18
N SER A 181 23.89 9.01 2.96
CA SER A 181 23.08 8.08 3.75
C SER A 181 22.46 7.02 2.81
N PRO A 182 22.27 5.77 3.26
CA PRO A 182 21.61 4.75 2.44
C PRO A 182 20.24 5.20 1.90
N ASN A 183 19.59 6.15 2.59
CA ASN A 183 18.34 6.77 2.18
C ASN A 183 18.48 7.75 1.00
N ALA A 184 19.57 8.53 0.94
CA ALA A 184 19.81 9.45 -0.18
C ALA A 184 20.21 8.72 -1.47
N TYR A 185 20.87 7.56 -1.38
CA TYR A 185 21.09 6.63 -2.50
C TYR A 185 19.77 6.14 -3.14
N MET A 186 18.69 6.07 -2.36
CA MET A 186 17.42 5.55 -2.84
C MET A 186 16.65 6.54 -3.71
N TRP A 187 16.71 7.85 -3.42
CA TRP A 187 15.70 8.81 -3.89
C TRP A 187 16.24 10.03 -4.62
N GLN A 188 17.48 10.44 -4.35
CA GLN A 188 17.97 11.76 -4.78
C GLN A 188 19.20 11.69 -5.66
N ARG A 189 19.98 10.60 -5.57
CA ARG A 189 21.27 10.48 -6.23
C ARG A 189 21.42 9.15 -6.96
N ALA A 190 21.82 9.23 -8.22
CA ALA A 190 22.12 8.06 -9.04
C ALA A 190 23.54 7.54 -8.72
N PRO A 191 23.89 6.29 -9.06
CA PRO A 191 25.24 5.76 -8.85
C PRO A 191 26.36 6.63 -9.43
N GLU A 192 26.02 7.48 -10.40
CA GLU A 192 26.89 8.47 -11.02
C GLU A 192 27.37 9.59 -10.10
N ASP A 193 26.63 9.97 -9.05
CA ASP A 193 27.08 10.99 -8.11
C ASP A 193 28.31 10.54 -7.31
N PHE A 194 28.53 9.22 -7.18
CA PHE A 194 29.72 8.64 -6.53
C PHE A 194 30.94 8.66 -7.45
N CYS A 195 30.73 8.68 -8.76
CA CYS A 195 31.78 8.56 -9.77
C CYS A 195 32.09 9.86 -10.51
N GLN A 196 31.13 10.77 -10.59
CA GLN A 196 31.20 12.01 -11.38
C GLN A 196 31.24 13.28 -10.53
N SER A 197 31.06 13.21 -9.21
CA SER A 197 31.24 14.35 -8.29
C SER A 197 32.73 14.66 -8.07
N THR A 198 33.46 14.91 -9.16
CA THR A 198 34.84 15.38 -9.13
C THR A 198 34.92 16.78 -8.53
N SER A 199 33.91 17.64 -8.69
CA SER A 199 33.93 19.00 -8.15
C SER A 199 33.96 19.03 -6.61
N SER A 200 33.18 18.18 -5.94
CA SER A 200 33.12 18.15 -4.47
C SER A 200 34.41 17.61 -3.85
N PHE A 201 35.01 16.58 -4.46
CA PHE A 201 36.27 15.99 -4.00
C PHE A 201 37.50 16.81 -4.43
N SER A 202 37.36 17.64 -5.48
CA SER A 202 38.40 18.52 -6.02
C SER A 202 38.94 19.48 -4.95
N ASN A 203 38.12 20.07 -4.07
CA ASN A 203 38.66 20.97 -3.04
C ASN A 203 39.51 20.24 -1.97
N TYR A 204 39.10 19.03 -1.55
CA TYR A 204 39.90 18.20 -0.65
C TYR A 204 41.24 17.82 -1.29
N LEU A 205 41.20 17.37 -2.55
CA LEU A 205 42.40 17.01 -3.32
C LEU A 205 43.32 18.21 -3.61
N ASN A 206 42.75 19.37 -3.93
CA ASN A 206 43.50 20.52 -4.42
C ASN A 206 44.03 21.42 -3.31
N ARG A 207 43.43 21.40 -2.10
CA ARG A 207 43.81 22.27 -0.99
C ARG A 207 44.36 21.49 0.19
N PHE A 208 43.62 20.52 0.72
CA PHE A 208 43.99 19.81 1.96
C PHE A 208 45.10 18.79 1.73
N LEU A 209 44.92 17.91 0.74
CA LEU A 209 45.75 16.72 0.59
C LEU A 209 47.22 17.04 0.26
N GLY A 210 47.48 18.02 -0.60
CA GLY A 210 48.84 18.43 -0.96
C GLY A 210 49.63 19.00 0.22
N VAL A 211 48.96 19.76 1.09
CA VAL A 211 49.56 20.35 2.30
C VAL A 211 49.84 19.30 3.35
N GLN A 212 48.86 18.44 3.62
CA GLN A 212 49.01 17.32 4.55
C GLN A 212 50.17 16.42 4.13
N TYR A 213 50.24 16.12 2.84
CA TYR A 213 51.31 15.30 2.28
C TYR A 213 52.68 15.99 2.39
N SER A 214 52.79 17.28 2.07
CA SER A 214 54.05 18.03 2.22
C SER A 214 54.54 18.09 3.66
N ILE A 215 53.63 18.31 4.63
CA ILE A 215 53.95 18.30 6.07
C ILE A 215 54.46 16.92 6.49
N ASN A 216 53.74 15.85 6.16
CA ASN A 216 54.13 14.48 6.50
C ASN A 216 55.49 14.12 5.89
N MET A 217 55.71 14.49 4.63
CA MET A 217 56.96 14.22 3.93
C MET A 217 58.13 14.95 4.58
N ASN A 218 57.94 16.20 5.01
CA ASN A 218 58.96 16.95 5.72
C ASN A 218 59.21 16.40 7.12
N ILE A 219 58.18 15.98 7.87
CA ILE A 219 58.36 15.27 9.15
C ILE A 219 59.22 14.02 8.95
N ILE A 220 58.93 13.21 7.92
CA ILE A 220 59.72 12.02 7.60
C ILE A 220 61.17 12.40 7.26
N LYS A 221 61.40 13.39 6.38
CA LYS A 221 62.74 13.87 6.02
C LYS A 221 63.55 14.29 7.26
N TYR A 222 62.91 14.99 8.20
CA TYR A 222 63.54 15.43 9.44
C TYR A 222 63.89 14.26 10.37
N VAL A 223 62.95 13.33 10.60
CA VAL A 223 63.18 12.17 11.48
C VAL A 223 64.22 11.22 10.91
N THR A 224 64.21 10.97 9.59
CA THR A 224 65.15 10.04 8.94
C THR A 224 66.46 10.72 8.51
N ASN A 225 66.63 12.02 8.78
CA ASN A 225 67.76 12.84 8.38
C ASN A 225 68.14 12.66 6.89
N THR A 226 67.12 12.55 6.03
CA THR A 226 67.29 12.22 4.61
C THR A 226 66.98 13.44 3.75
N THR A 227 67.90 13.81 2.85
CA THR A 227 67.72 14.93 1.91
C THR A 227 67.02 14.54 0.61
N GLN A 228 66.73 13.24 0.42
CA GLN A 228 66.02 12.77 -0.76
C GLN A 228 64.59 13.28 -0.80
N ASN A 229 64.18 13.75 -1.96
CA ASN A 229 62.81 14.18 -2.17
C ASN A 229 61.89 12.96 -2.37
N LEU A 230 61.47 12.29 -1.30
CA LEU A 230 60.56 11.12 -1.46
C LEU A 230 59.13 11.52 -1.87
N ALA A 231 58.83 12.82 -1.97
CA ALA A 231 57.54 13.37 -2.35
C ALA A 231 57.05 12.87 -3.73
N SER A 232 57.96 12.52 -4.65
CA SER A 232 57.63 12.07 -6.00
C SER A 232 57.22 10.59 -6.10
N SER A 233 57.43 9.79 -5.05
CA SER A 233 57.32 8.32 -5.12
C SER A 233 55.95 7.76 -4.73
N ILE A 234 55.11 8.54 -4.03
CA ILE A 234 53.80 8.08 -3.54
C ILE A 234 52.71 8.58 -4.47
N TYR A 235 51.95 7.64 -5.02
CA TYR A 235 50.79 7.92 -5.86
C TYR A 235 49.52 7.47 -5.14
N MET A 236 48.50 8.30 -5.21
CA MET A 236 47.16 7.91 -4.80
C MET A 236 46.36 7.46 -6.02
N ASN A 237 45.54 6.45 -5.78
CA ASN A 237 44.62 5.96 -6.79
C ASN A 237 43.22 5.95 -6.20
N HIS A 238 42.28 6.53 -6.92
CA HIS A 238 40.88 6.34 -6.57
C HIS A 238 40.49 4.90 -6.83
N PHE A 239 39.54 4.39 -6.04
CA PHE A 239 38.83 3.19 -6.43
C PHE A 239 38.16 3.44 -7.79
N GLY A 240 38.42 2.56 -8.74
CA GLY A 240 37.85 2.68 -10.09
C GLY A 240 36.33 2.58 -10.05
N CYS A 241 35.68 3.29 -10.95
CA CYS A 241 34.24 3.22 -11.09
C CYS A 241 33.87 2.02 -11.95
N PRO A 242 33.05 1.07 -11.45
CA PRO A 242 32.57 -0.04 -12.25
C PRO A 242 31.68 0.48 -13.38
N ALA A 243 31.54 -0.31 -14.44
CA ALA A 243 30.59 0.01 -15.51
C ALA A 243 29.16 0.06 -14.93
N TYR A 244 28.38 1.05 -15.37
CA TYR A 244 27.01 1.23 -14.86
C TYR A 244 26.05 1.72 -15.94
N TYR A 245 24.76 1.45 -15.72
CA TYR A 245 23.69 2.00 -16.53
C TYR A 245 23.09 3.20 -15.81
N LEU A 246 23.08 4.35 -16.49
CA LEU A 246 22.30 5.50 -16.08
C LEU A 246 20.89 5.37 -16.62
N ASP A 247 19.92 5.24 -15.70
CA ASP A 247 18.50 5.24 -16.00
C ASP A 247 17.77 6.27 -15.13
N GLN A 248 17.45 7.43 -15.70
CA GLN A 248 16.78 8.52 -14.99
C GLN A 248 15.36 8.16 -14.53
N LEU A 249 14.66 7.31 -15.29
CA LEU A 249 13.30 6.90 -14.92
C LEU A 249 13.33 6.03 -13.65
N GLN A 250 14.30 5.12 -13.56
CA GLN A 250 14.40 4.21 -12.42
C GLN A 250 15.09 4.85 -11.19
N SER A 251 15.88 5.91 -11.38
CA SER A 251 16.61 6.59 -10.30
C SER A 251 15.83 7.78 -9.71
N ILE A 252 15.67 8.86 -10.48
CA ILE A 252 15.04 10.12 -10.02
C ILE A 252 13.52 9.96 -9.94
N TYR A 253 12.96 9.22 -10.89
CA TYR A 253 11.52 9.11 -11.11
C TYR A 253 10.97 7.73 -10.72
N GLY A 254 11.70 6.96 -9.91
CA GLY A 254 11.33 5.60 -9.53
C GLY A 254 9.98 5.52 -8.81
N PHE A 255 9.59 6.57 -8.07
CA PHE A 255 8.29 6.65 -7.40
C PHE A 255 7.12 6.78 -8.37
N PHE A 256 7.33 7.29 -9.60
CA PHE A 256 6.26 7.43 -10.59
C PHE A 256 5.70 6.08 -11.05
N ILE A 257 6.55 5.05 -11.20
CA ILE A 257 6.11 3.74 -11.70
C ILE A 257 5.00 3.13 -10.80
N PRO A 258 5.16 3.03 -9.46
CA PRO A 258 4.08 2.65 -8.57
C PRO A 258 2.83 3.54 -8.65
N ILE A 259 2.98 4.87 -8.81
CA ILE A 259 1.85 5.80 -8.94
C ILE A 259 1.01 5.41 -10.16
N PHE A 260 1.63 5.35 -11.34
CA PHE A 260 0.96 5.05 -12.59
C PHE A 260 0.29 3.68 -12.55
N PHE A 261 0.93 2.67 -11.96
CA PHE A 261 0.35 1.34 -11.80
C PHE A 261 -0.89 1.39 -10.91
N SER A 262 -0.86 2.13 -9.80
CA SER A 262 -2.03 2.26 -8.91
C SER A 262 -3.20 3.00 -9.57
N ILE A 263 -2.94 4.09 -10.31
CA ILE A 263 -3.99 4.92 -10.92
C ILE A 263 -4.84 4.12 -11.91
N VAL A 264 -4.26 3.14 -12.60
CA VAL A 264 -5.01 2.25 -13.51
C VAL A 264 -6.20 1.57 -12.81
N PHE A 265 -6.10 1.31 -11.51
CA PHE A 265 -7.11 0.57 -10.74
C PHE A 265 -8.13 1.47 -10.03
N VAL A 266 -7.96 2.80 -10.03
CA VAL A 266 -8.76 3.73 -9.22
C VAL A 266 -10.24 3.74 -9.61
N VAL A 267 -10.53 3.73 -10.92
CA VAL A 267 -11.91 3.78 -11.40
C VAL A 267 -12.64 2.50 -11.06
N THR A 268 -12.02 1.34 -11.30
CA THR A 268 -12.61 0.04 -10.95
C THR A 268 -12.87 -0.06 -9.44
N PHE A 269 -11.98 0.48 -8.60
CA PHE A 269 -12.20 0.53 -7.14
C PHE A 269 -13.42 1.37 -6.77
N ILE A 270 -13.49 2.62 -7.27
CA ILE A 270 -14.59 3.55 -6.99
C ILE A 270 -15.91 2.97 -7.47
N MET A 271 -15.94 2.40 -8.67
CA MET A 271 -17.14 1.78 -9.22
C MET A 271 -17.59 0.58 -8.40
N ASN A 272 -16.67 -0.27 -7.96
CA ASN A 272 -17.03 -1.41 -7.13
C ASN A 272 -17.62 -1.01 -5.77
N VAL A 273 -17.00 -0.03 -5.10
CA VAL A 273 -17.56 0.56 -3.88
C VAL A 273 -18.96 1.11 -4.15
N GLY A 274 -19.13 1.80 -5.29
CA GLY A 274 -20.43 2.31 -5.74
C GLY A 274 -21.49 1.24 -5.88
N TYR A 275 -21.20 0.12 -6.56
CA TYR A 275 -22.17 -0.97 -6.75
C TYR A 275 -22.56 -1.66 -5.45
N VAL A 276 -21.58 -1.92 -4.56
CA VAL A 276 -21.84 -2.56 -3.25
C VAL A 276 -22.81 -1.72 -2.42
N VAL A 277 -22.68 -0.39 -2.49
CA VAL A 277 -23.55 0.56 -1.78
C VAL A 277 -24.89 0.75 -2.50
N GLN A 278 -24.89 0.82 -3.83
CA GLN A 278 -26.12 0.96 -4.63
C GLN A 278 -27.05 -0.24 -4.42
N GLU A 279 -26.52 -1.46 -4.30
CA GLU A 279 -27.34 -2.64 -4.04
C GLU A 279 -27.95 -2.64 -2.63
N ARG A 280 -27.30 -1.97 -1.67
CA ARG A 280 -27.88 -1.74 -0.34
C ARG A 280 -28.96 -0.66 -0.38
N GLU A 281 -28.72 0.42 -1.11
CA GLU A 281 -29.68 1.52 -1.28
C GLU A 281 -30.97 1.06 -1.98
N ASN A 282 -30.84 0.26 -3.03
CA ASN A 282 -31.97 -0.30 -3.78
C ASN A 282 -32.72 -1.41 -3.03
N LYS A 283 -32.30 -1.75 -1.80
CA LYS A 283 -32.92 -2.79 -0.93
C LYS A 283 -32.98 -4.19 -1.54
N THR A 284 -32.31 -4.41 -2.66
CA THR A 284 -32.27 -5.69 -3.38
C THR A 284 -31.59 -6.77 -2.52
N LYS A 285 -30.60 -6.43 -1.69
CA LYS A 285 -29.99 -7.39 -0.76
C LYS A 285 -30.97 -8.00 0.24
N GLU A 286 -31.87 -7.20 0.79
CA GLU A 286 -32.86 -7.68 1.76
C GLU A 286 -33.91 -8.53 1.08
N TYR A 287 -34.27 -8.20 -0.15
CA TYR A 287 -35.14 -9.04 -0.97
C TYR A 287 -34.53 -10.40 -1.32
N LEU A 288 -33.26 -10.43 -1.70
CA LEU A 288 -32.52 -11.69 -1.88
C LEU A 288 -32.53 -12.52 -0.58
N ARG A 289 -32.46 -11.86 0.59
CA ARG A 289 -32.55 -12.52 1.89
C ARG A 289 -33.93 -13.11 2.18
N ILE A 290 -35.00 -12.49 1.69
CA ILE A 290 -36.38 -13.01 1.78
C ILE A 290 -36.53 -14.28 0.94
N TYR A 291 -35.91 -14.31 -0.24
CA TYR A 291 -35.83 -15.51 -1.08
C TYR A 291 -34.90 -16.61 -0.55
N GLY A 292 -34.36 -16.46 0.65
CA GLY A 292 -33.53 -17.47 1.30
C GLY A 292 -32.05 -17.43 0.91
N LEU A 293 -31.60 -16.45 0.11
CA LEU A 293 -30.18 -16.31 -0.20
C LEU A 293 -29.40 -15.86 1.03
N ARG A 294 -28.24 -16.48 1.20
CA ARG A 294 -27.28 -16.08 2.23
C ARG A 294 -26.56 -14.83 1.76
N THR A 295 -26.62 -13.77 2.56
CA THR A 295 -26.13 -12.43 2.21
C THR A 295 -24.63 -12.38 1.93
N TRP A 296 -23.84 -13.27 2.56
CA TRP A 296 -22.39 -13.36 2.31
C TRP A 296 -22.04 -13.89 0.91
N ILE A 297 -22.92 -14.67 0.27
CA ILE A 297 -22.72 -15.16 -1.10
C ILE A 297 -22.69 -13.97 -2.06
N ASN A 298 -23.56 -12.98 -1.83
CA ASN A 298 -23.61 -11.78 -2.63
C ASN A 298 -22.31 -10.96 -2.54
N ASN A 299 -21.75 -10.82 -1.34
CA ASN A 299 -20.43 -10.18 -1.17
C ASN A 299 -19.32 -10.95 -1.91
N LEU A 300 -19.34 -12.28 -1.88
CA LEU A 300 -18.38 -13.09 -2.64
C LEU A 300 -18.54 -12.94 -4.16
N VAL A 301 -19.77 -12.79 -4.66
CA VAL A 301 -20.02 -12.55 -6.08
C VAL A 301 -19.42 -11.20 -6.51
N TRP A 302 -19.57 -10.15 -5.69
CA TRP A 302 -18.94 -8.85 -5.96
C TRP A 302 -17.41 -8.97 -6.00
N VAL A 303 -16.81 -9.65 -5.02
CA VAL A 303 -15.35 -9.88 -4.99
C VAL A 303 -14.90 -10.65 -6.23
N THR A 304 -15.59 -11.74 -6.57
CA THR A 304 -15.23 -12.57 -7.71
C THR A 304 -15.33 -11.80 -9.02
N ARG A 305 -16.39 -11.01 -9.20
CA ARG A 305 -16.56 -10.15 -10.38
C ARG A 305 -15.44 -9.11 -10.48
N SER A 306 -15.11 -8.44 -9.37
CA SER A 306 -13.99 -7.49 -9.33
C SER A 306 -12.66 -8.16 -9.64
N MET A 307 -12.40 -9.35 -9.09
CA MET A 307 -11.17 -10.10 -9.35
C MET A 307 -10.96 -10.38 -10.83
N ILE A 308 -12.02 -10.69 -11.60
CA ILE A 308 -11.92 -10.92 -13.05
C ILE A 308 -11.51 -9.63 -13.78
N ILE A 309 -12.15 -8.50 -13.47
CA ILE A 309 -11.82 -7.21 -14.10
C ILE A 309 -10.38 -6.82 -13.76
N TYR A 310 -9.99 -6.93 -12.49
CA TYR A 310 -8.64 -6.63 -12.06
C TYR A 310 -7.58 -7.59 -12.62
N PHE A 311 -7.92 -8.86 -12.86
CA PHE A 311 -7.05 -9.80 -13.55
C PHE A 311 -6.76 -9.35 -14.98
N ILE A 312 -7.78 -8.89 -15.70
CA ILE A 312 -7.63 -8.35 -17.06
C ILE A 312 -6.75 -7.10 -17.02
N LEU A 313 -7.04 -6.15 -16.13
CA LEU A 313 -6.24 -4.93 -15.98
C LEU A 313 -4.79 -5.22 -15.60
N SER A 314 -4.54 -6.13 -14.66
CA SER A 314 -3.18 -6.55 -14.26
C SER A 314 -2.41 -7.17 -15.43
N SER A 315 -3.10 -7.96 -16.26
CA SER A 315 -2.52 -8.56 -17.46
C SER A 315 -2.20 -7.50 -18.51
N VAL A 316 -3.10 -6.54 -18.74
CA VAL A 316 -2.86 -5.39 -19.64
C VAL A 316 -1.67 -4.56 -19.18
N VAL A 317 -1.61 -4.19 -17.89
CA VAL A 317 -0.47 -3.44 -17.33
C VAL A 317 0.84 -4.21 -17.49
N THR A 318 0.83 -5.52 -17.24
CA THR A 318 2.02 -6.37 -17.42
C THR A 318 2.47 -6.40 -18.88
N VAL A 319 1.54 -6.62 -19.82
CA VAL A 319 1.86 -6.64 -21.27
C VAL A 319 2.39 -5.29 -21.73
N LEU A 320 1.80 -4.18 -21.28
CA LEU A 320 2.28 -2.84 -21.61
C LEU A 320 3.66 -2.55 -20.98
N SER A 321 3.97 -3.12 -19.81
CA SER A 321 5.29 -3.00 -19.19
C SER A 321 6.40 -3.75 -19.93
N LEU A 322 6.05 -4.76 -20.73
CA LEU A 322 6.97 -5.55 -21.56
C LEU A 322 7.36 -4.84 -22.87
N VAL A 323 6.69 -3.74 -23.22
CA VAL A 323 6.98 -3.00 -24.45
C VAL A 323 8.42 -2.47 -24.38
N VAL A 324 9.25 -2.93 -25.31
CA VAL A 324 10.62 -2.46 -25.49
C VAL A 324 10.61 -1.33 -26.51
N LEU A 325 11.03 -0.14 -26.09
CA LEU A 325 11.13 1.02 -26.95
C LEU A 325 12.49 1.04 -27.67
N PRO A 326 12.51 1.38 -28.97
CA PRO A 326 13.73 1.41 -29.76
C PRO A 326 14.72 2.44 -29.21
N SER A 327 16.01 2.09 -29.22
CA SER A 327 17.07 3.02 -28.89
C SER A 327 17.34 3.93 -30.10
N SER A 328 17.39 5.25 -29.88
CA SER A 328 17.80 6.20 -30.91
C SER A 328 19.33 6.17 -31.05
N ASN A 329 19.81 5.71 -32.20
CA ASN A 329 21.23 5.53 -32.55
C ASN A 329 22.04 6.84 -32.65
N SER A 330 21.43 7.99 -32.41
CA SER A 330 22.03 9.31 -32.66
C SER A 330 23.15 9.69 -31.68
N LYS A 331 23.34 8.95 -30.57
CA LYS A 331 24.38 9.22 -29.56
C LYS A 331 25.00 7.91 -29.05
N PRO A 332 26.33 7.85 -28.82
CA PRO A 332 26.99 6.66 -28.31
C PRO A 332 26.49 6.30 -26.89
N GLY A 333 26.39 5.00 -26.61
CA GLY A 333 26.05 4.46 -25.28
C GLY A 333 24.55 4.32 -24.97
N ARG A 334 23.63 4.65 -25.88
CA ARG A 334 22.18 4.44 -25.65
C ARG A 334 21.78 2.96 -25.85
N VAL A 335 21.13 2.39 -24.84
CA VAL A 335 20.65 0.99 -24.82
C VAL A 335 19.13 0.91 -24.95
N SER A 336 18.59 -0.28 -25.25
CA SER A 336 17.15 -0.53 -25.30
C SER A 336 16.44 -0.08 -24.02
N LYS A 337 15.26 0.50 -24.22
CA LYS A 337 14.46 1.13 -23.15
C LYS A 337 13.22 0.27 -22.89
N ALA A 338 13.28 -0.63 -21.91
CA ALA A 338 12.08 -1.25 -21.33
C ALA A 338 11.78 -0.64 -19.96
N LEU A 339 10.56 -0.79 -19.46
CA LEU A 339 10.21 -0.33 -18.10
C LEU A 339 10.98 -1.15 -17.04
N PHE A 340 10.99 -2.46 -17.23
CA PHE A 340 11.79 -3.45 -16.50
C PHE A 340 12.65 -4.21 -17.51
N ASN A 341 13.97 -4.25 -17.29
CA ASN A 341 14.93 -4.83 -18.26
C ASN A 341 15.41 -6.22 -17.85
N TYR A 342 15.47 -6.49 -16.55
CA TYR A 342 16.05 -7.70 -15.96
C TYR A 342 15.01 -8.51 -15.18
N THR A 343 14.02 -7.85 -14.59
CA THR A 343 12.96 -8.54 -13.83
C THR A 343 12.03 -9.29 -14.76
N HIS A 344 11.75 -10.55 -14.43
CA HIS A 344 10.86 -11.40 -15.20
C HIS A 344 9.40 -10.95 -15.02
N TRP A 345 8.64 -10.96 -16.12
CA TRP A 345 7.26 -10.45 -16.17
C TRP A 345 6.30 -11.13 -15.18
N THR A 346 6.55 -12.42 -14.87
CA THR A 346 5.74 -13.18 -13.90
C THR A 346 5.73 -12.53 -12.53
N VAL A 347 6.85 -11.95 -12.09
CA VAL A 347 6.97 -11.31 -10.77
C VAL A 347 6.05 -10.09 -10.70
N ILE A 348 6.08 -9.24 -11.73
CA ILE A 348 5.23 -8.04 -11.83
C ILE A 348 3.75 -8.46 -11.85
N TRP A 349 3.42 -9.45 -12.67
CA TRP A 349 2.06 -9.96 -12.77
C TRP A 349 1.56 -10.56 -11.45
N THR A 350 2.38 -11.33 -10.73
CA THR A 350 2.02 -11.90 -9.43
C THR A 350 1.79 -10.81 -8.38
N ILE A 351 2.63 -9.76 -8.35
CA ILE A 351 2.43 -8.62 -7.44
C ILE A 351 1.09 -7.93 -7.73
N LEU A 352 0.81 -7.63 -9.00
CA LEU A 352 -0.44 -6.99 -9.43
C LEU A 352 -1.67 -7.88 -9.19
N PHE A 353 -1.55 -9.18 -9.37
CA PHE A 353 -2.63 -10.14 -9.12
C PHE A 353 -2.96 -10.24 -7.62
N VAL A 354 -1.97 -10.35 -6.74
CA VAL A 354 -2.20 -10.36 -5.28
C VAL A 354 -2.79 -9.03 -4.82
N TYR A 355 -2.27 -7.90 -5.32
CA TYR A 355 -2.83 -6.57 -5.09
C TYR A 355 -4.31 -6.50 -5.50
N SER A 356 -4.67 -7.06 -6.66
CA SER A 356 -6.04 -7.11 -7.17
C SER A 356 -7.00 -7.85 -6.23
N ILE A 357 -6.57 -8.97 -5.64
CA ILE A 357 -7.36 -9.71 -4.66
C ILE A 357 -7.60 -8.85 -3.42
N GLN A 358 -6.55 -8.21 -2.91
CA GLN A 358 -6.64 -7.38 -1.71
C GLN A 358 -7.55 -6.15 -1.92
N VAL A 359 -7.39 -5.43 -3.04
CA VAL A 359 -8.24 -4.27 -3.38
C VAL A 359 -9.70 -4.67 -3.53
N SER A 360 -9.97 -5.83 -4.15
CA SER A 360 -11.33 -6.34 -4.28
C SER A 360 -11.98 -6.58 -2.92
N ALA A 361 -11.29 -7.26 -2.01
CA ALA A 361 -11.79 -7.49 -0.66
C ALA A 361 -11.95 -6.18 0.15
N PHE A 362 -10.98 -5.27 0.04
CA PHE A 362 -11.01 -3.97 0.69
C PHE A 362 -12.20 -3.12 0.21
N SER A 363 -12.50 -3.10 -1.09
CA SER A 363 -13.61 -2.32 -1.64
C SER A 363 -14.98 -2.75 -1.11
N VAL A 364 -15.18 -4.06 -0.88
CA VAL A 364 -16.41 -4.57 -0.26
C VAL A 364 -16.49 -4.19 1.22
N LEU A 365 -15.39 -4.29 1.96
CA LEU A 365 -15.36 -3.83 3.36
C LEU A 365 -15.62 -2.32 3.45
N PHE A 366 -14.99 -1.52 2.60
CA PHE A 366 -15.12 -0.07 2.60
C PHE A 366 -16.55 0.36 2.26
N GLY A 367 -17.17 -0.25 1.23
CA GLY A 367 -18.57 -0.01 0.88
C GLY A 367 -19.56 -0.33 2.01
N GLN A 368 -19.20 -1.21 2.93
CA GLN A 368 -20.04 -1.63 4.05
C GLN A 368 -20.33 -0.49 5.07
N PHE A 369 -19.55 0.58 5.08
CA PHE A 369 -19.72 1.74 5.99
C PHE A 369 -20.66 2.82 5.46
N PHE A 370 -21.04 2.78 4.19
CA PHE A 370 -21.81 3.85 3.54
C PHE A 370 -23.23 3.42 3.23
N LYS A 371 -24.16 4.38 3.35
CA LYS A 371 -25.58 4.21 2.95
C LYS A 371 -25.88 4.78 1.56
N ARG A 372 -25.14 5.80 1.12
CA ARG A 372 -25.33 6.48 -0.18
C ARG A 372 -24.14 6.26 -1.11
N PRO A 373 -24.35 5.85 -2.38
CA PRO A 373 -23.27 5.46 -3.29
C PRO A 373 -22.44 6.65 -3.76
N LEU A 374 -23.05 7.84 -3.95
CA LEU A 374 -22.31 9.04 -4.35
C LEU A 374 -21.25 9.42 -3.30
N LEU A 375 -21.64 9.43 -2.02
CA LEU A 375 -20.75 9.71 -0.90
C LEU A 375 -19.62 8.68 -0.81
N ALA A 376 -19.96 7.39 -0.97
CA ALA A 376 -18.99 6.30 -0.92
C ALA A 376 -17.95 6.39 -2.04
N LYS A 377 -18.36 6.78 -3.26
CA LYS A 377 -17.45 7.00 -4.40
C LYS A 377 -16.48 8.16 -4.15
N LEU A 378 -16.99 9.29 -3.66
CA LEU A 378 -16.17 10.48 -3.37
C LEU A 378 -15.15 10.20 -2.26
N LEU A 379 -15.59 9.63 -1.13
CA LEU A 379 -14.70 9.28 -0.03
C LEU A 379 -13.75 8.13 -0.41
N GLY A 380 -14.19 7.21 -1.27
CA GLY A 380 -13.34 6.16 -1.83
C GLY A 380 -12.16 6.74 -2.62
N PHE A 381 -12.40 7.76 -3.46
CA PHE A 381 -11.33 8.45 -4.16
C PHE A 381 -10.34 9.13 -3.19
N VAL A 382 -10.84 9.81 -2.15
CA VAL A 382 -9.99 10.45 -1.13
C VAL A 382 -9.13 9.42 -0.41
N VAL A 383 -9.72 8.30 0.04
CA VAL A 383 -8.97 7.21 0.68
C VAL A 383 -7.94 6.60 -0.27
N TRP A 384 -8.27 6.46 -1.56
CA TRP A 384 -7.32 5.98 -2.55
C TRP A 384 -6.08 6.87 -2.65
N VAL A 385 -6.26 8.19 -2.70
CA VAL A 385 -5.16 9.16 -2.76
C VAL A 385 -4.34 9.15 -1.46
N ILE A 386 -5.00 9.14 -0.29
CA ILE A 386 -4.31 9.13 1.01
C ILE A 386 -3.47 7.87 1.21
N THR A 387 -3.99 6.71 0.80
CA THR A 387 -3.28 5.42 0.92
C THR A 387 -2.07 5.32 -0.01
N PHE A 388 -1.91 6.26 -0.94
CA PHE A 388 -0.75 6.38 -1.81
C PHE A 388 0.35 7.28 -1.23
N ILE A 389 0.07 8.08 -0.18
CA ILE A 389 1.05 9.01 0.39
C ILE A 389 2.33 8.23 0.71
N ASP A 390 3.43 8.68 0.11
CA ASP A 390 4.72 8.03 0.22
C ASP A 390 5.17 8.07 1.68
N PHE A 391 5.09 6.91 2.33
CA PHE A 391 5.56 6.71 3.70
C PHE A 391 7.10 6.71 3.66
N TYR A 392 7.65 7.92 3.58
CA TYR A 392 9.05 8.34 3.36
C TYR A 392 10.07 7.67 4.33
N PRO A 393 11.40 7.86 4.13
CA PRO A 393 12.50 7.10 4.70
C PRO A 393 12.68 7.42 6.19
N GLY A 394 11.83 6.80 7.00
CA GLY A 394 11.87 6.83 8.46
C GLY A 394 10.99 5.73 9.06
N VAL A 395 10.09 5.14 8.27
CA VAL A 395 9.25 4.04 8.73
C VAL A 395 10.10 2.77 8.93
N PRO A 396 10.11 2.19 10.14
CA PRO A 396 10.84 0.97 10.42
C PRO A 396 10.25 -0.21 9.64
N VAL A 397 11.08 -1.22 9.40
CA VAL A 397 10.74 -2.39 8.56
C VAL A 397 9.46 -3.08 9.01
N GLY A 398 9.29 -3.28 10.33
CA GLY A 398 8.08 -3.87 10.89
C GLY A 398 6.82 -3.05 10.61
N ALA A 399 6.91 -1.72 10.66
CA ALA A 399 5.80 -0.86 10.33
C ALA A 399 5.45 -0.91 8.83
N ARG A 400 6.42 -1.11 7.94
CA ARG A 400 6.15 -1.32 6.51
C ARG A 400 5.33 -2.59 6.27
N TYR A 401 5.66 -3.69 6.94
CA TYR A 401 4.88 -4.93 6.89
C TYR A 401 3.45 -4.75 7.43
N PHE A 402 3.29 -3.98 8.51
CA PHE A 402 1.96 -3.65 9.03
C PHE A 402 1.17 -2.79 8.04
N LEU A 403 1.80 -1.78 7.45
CA LEU A 403 1.19 -0.87 6.47
C LEU A 403 0.75 -1.56 5.17
N CYS A 404 1.23 -2.77 4.87
CA CYS A 404 0.68 -3.61 3.81
C CYS A 404 -0.81 -3.94 4.00
N ILE A 405 -1.40 -3.64 5.18
CA ILE A 405 -2.85 -3.62 5.34
C ILE A 405 -3.49 -2.71 4.29
N LEU A 406 -2.95 -1.52 4.05
CA LEU A 406 -3.41 -0.61 3.01
C LEU A 406 -2.96 -1.13 1.63
N PRO A 407 -3.88 -1.43 0.69
CA PRO A 407 -3.52 -2.06 -0.57
C PRO A 407 -2.48 -1.28 -1.39
N ASN A 408 -2.65 0.05 -1.51
CA ASN A 408 -1.74 0.93 -2.27
C ASN A 408 -0.32 0.95 -1.67
N ALA A 409 -0.20 0.94 -0.33
CA ALA A 409 1.09 0.87 0.34
C ALA A 409 1.78 -0.48 0.07
N GLY A 410 1.04 -1.59 0.10
CA GLY A 410 1.55 -2.92 -0.22
C GLY A 410 2.12 -3.01 -1.65
N LEU A 411 1.40 -2.49 -2.64
CA LEU A 411 1.86 -2.41 -4.03
C LEU A 411 3.14 -1.56 -4.16
N MET A 412 3.13 -0.39 -3.52
CA MET A 412 4.26 0.53 -3.54
C MET A 412 5.53 -0.10 -2.96
N PHE A 413 5.47 -0.74 -1.78
CA PHE A 413 6.63 -1.40 -1.19
C PHE A 413 7.16 -2.54 -2.07
N CYS A 414 6.29 -3.35 -2.67
CA CYS A 414 6.71 -4.45 -3.56
C CYS A 414 7.43 -3.90 -4.81
N LEU A 415 6.84 -2.92 -5.49
CA LEU A 415 7.42 -2.32 -6.69
C LEU A 415 8.71 -1.56 -6.39
N GLN A 416 8.82 -0.89 -5.23
CA GLN A 416 10.05 -0.24 -4.81
C GLN A 416 11.20 -1.25 -4.68
N VAL A 417 10.97 -2.43 -4.08
CA VAL A 417 12.00 -3.47 -4.00
C VAL A 417 12.37 -4.00 -5.40
N VAL A 418 11.40 -4.22 -6.28
CA VAL A 418 11.66 -4.63 -7.67
C VAL A 418 12.54 -3.60 -8.39
N LEU A 419 12.24 -2.30 -8.25
CA LEU A 419 13.04 -1.23 -8.84
C LEU A 419 14.48 -1.22 -8.32
N GLN A 420 14.72 -1.59 -7.06
CA GLN A 420 16.08 -1.72 -6.52
C GLN A 420 16.85 -2.90 -7.15
N TYR A 421 16.18 -4.03 -7.42
CA TYR A 421 16.78 -5.14 -8.16
C TYR A 421 17.13 -4.74 -9.60
N GLU A 422 16.28 -3.95 -10.26
CA GLU A 422 16.56 -3.44 -11.60
C GLU A 422 17.73 -2.47 -11.62
N ARG A 423 17.82 -1.57 -10.64
CA ARG A 423 18.92 -0.61 -10.53
C ARG A 423 20.28 -1.28 -10.39
N ARG A 424 20.34 -2.45 -9.75
CA ARG A 424 21.57 -3.25 -9.61
C ARG A 424 21.93 -4.06 -10.87
N GLY A 425 21.04 -4.14 -11.85
CA GLY A 425 21.23 -4.93 -13.06
C GLY A 425 21.01 -6.44 -12.90
N GLY A 426 20.51 -6.89 -11.74
CA GLY A 426 20.30 -8.31 -11.44
C GLY A 426 18.87 -8.80 -11.67
N GLY A 427 17.88 -7.92 -11.54
CA GLY A 427 16.45 -8.26 -11.60
C GLY A 427 16.00 -9.39 -10.69
N ILE A 428 14.69 -9.67 -10.73
CA ILE A 428 14.11 -10.85 -10.06
C ILE A 428 13.70 -11.84 -11.14
N THR A 429 14.41 -12.96 -11.22
CA THR A 429 14.15 -14.03 -12.20
C THR A 429 13.65 -15.31 -11.54
N THR A 430 14.03 -15.55 -10.28
CA THR A 430 13.73 -16.80 -9.57
C THR A 430 12.86 -16.52 -8.33
N PHE A 431 11.93 -17.42 -8.01
CA PHE A 431 11.07 -17.31 -6.82
C PHE A 431 11.85 -17.19 -5.49
N ASN A 432 13.02 -17.82 -5.37
CA ASN A 432 13.87 -17.72 -4.17
C ASN A 432 14.32 -16.28 -3.90
N GLN A 433 14.47 -15.46 -4.94
CA GLN A 433 14.88 -14.06 -4.81
C GLN A 433 13.77 -13.17 -4.22
N LEU A 434 12.52 -13.67 -4.14
CA LEU A 434 11.44 -12.98 -3.42
C LEU A 434 11.65 -12.97 -1.90
N TYR A 435 12.49 -13.88 -1.40
CA TYR A 435 12.87 -14.00 0.00
C TYR A 435 14.32 -13.56 0.27
N SER A 436 14.97 -12.91 -0.70
CA SER A 436 16.22 -12.18 -0.46
C SER A 436 15.95 -10.69 -0.33
N ASN A 437 16.64 -10.06 0.62
CA ASN A 437 16.57 -8.63 0.82
C ASN A 437 17.64 -7.90 -0.01
N VAL A 438 17.40 -6.61 -0.26
CA VAL A 438 18.33 -5.78 -1.01
C VAL A 438 18.73 -4.62 -0.12
N PHE A 439 20.00 -4.57 0.31
CA PHE A 439 20.48 -3.39 1.04
C PHE A 439 20.29 -2.12 0.18
N PRO A 440 19.68 -1.03 0.69
CA PRO A 440 19.31 -0.76 2.08
C PRO A 440 17.82 -0.99 2.45
N TYR A 441 17.03 -1.67 1.62
CA TYR A 441 15.65 -2.11 1.91
C TYR A 441 15.63 -3.57 2.40
N PRO A 442 15.67 -3.83 3.72
CA PRO A 442 15.55 -5.18 4.28
C PRO A 442 14.10 -5.71 4.24
N LEU A 443 13.41 -5.55 3.11
CA LEU A 443 12.02 -5.96 2.91
C LEU A 443 11.96 -7.14 1.94
N TYR A 444 11.38 -8.24 2.41
CA TYR A 444 11.10 -9.43 1.62
C TYR A 444 9.75 -9.31 0.90
N ILE A 445 9.76 -9.37 -0.44
CA ILE A 445 8.54 -9.30 -1.27
C ILE A 445 7.59 -10.45 -0.93
N GLY A 446 8.13 -11.67 -0.72
CA GLY A 446 7.31 -12.85 -0.39
C GLY A 446 6.46 -12.66 0.86
N ILE A 447 7.01 -12.02 1.90
CA ILE A 447 6.29 -11.73 3.15
C ILE A 447 5.20 -10.68 2.91
N CYS A 448 5.47 -9.64 2.11
CA CYS A 448 4.47 -8.65 1.75
C CYS A 448 3.29 -9.27 1.00
N LEU A 449 3.56 -10.11 0.00
CA LEU A 449 2.51 -10.81 -0.75
C LEU A 449 1.66 -11.71 0.14
N LEU A 450 2.29 -12.46 1.04
CA LEU A 450 1.58 -13.31 2.01
C LEU A 450 0.71 -12.47 2.96
N LEU A 451 1.22 -11.35 3.48
CA LEU A 451 0.44 -10.44 4.33
C LEU A 451 -0.75 -9.83 3.57
N MET A 452 -0.57 -9.40 2.32
CA MET A 452 -1.65 -8.88 1.48
C MET A 452 -2.77 -9.91 1.28
N LEU A 453 -2.42 -11.19 1.09
CA LEU A 453 -3.40 -12.29 1.03
C LEU A 453 -4.11 -12.50 2.37
N ILE A 454 -3.39 -12.50 3.49
CA ILE A 454 -3.99 -12.61 4.83
C ILE A 454 -4.97 -11.45 5.08
N TYR A 455 -4.57 -10.21 4.77
CA TYR A 455 -5.44 -9.06 4.93
C TYR A 455 -6.68 -9.13 4.04
N SER A 456 -6.58 -9.69 2.83
CA SER A 456 -7.75 -9.90 1.97
C SER A 456 -8.79 -10.81 2.63
N VAL A 457 -8.36 -11.89 3.28
CA VAL A 457 -9.24 -12.78 4.05
C VAL A 457 -9.85 -12.05 5.24
N ILE A 458 -9.04 -11.30 5.99
CA ILE A 458 -9.50 -10.49 7.13
C ILE A 458 -10.56 -9.47 6.68
N TYR A 459 -10.38 -8.82 5.54
CA TYR A 459 -11.35 -7.87 5.00
C TYR A 459 -12.69 -8.51 4.65
N LEU A 460 -12.70 -9.73 4.12
CA LEU A 460 -13.94 -10.46 3.86
C LEU A 460 -14.65 -10.83 5.16
N PHE A 461 -13.93 -11.30 6.16
CA PHE A 461 -14.50 -11.60 7.48
C PHE A 461 -15.06 -10.34 8.15
N LEU A 462 -14.32 -9.23 8.12
CA LEU A 462 -14.78 -7.94 8.65
C LEU A 462 -15.99 -7.42 7.87
N ALA A 463 -16.04 -7.59 6.54
CA ALA A 463 -17.18 -7.17 5.74
C ALA A 463 -18.46 -7.93 6.14
N ILE A 464 -18.35 -9.25 6.34
CA ILE A 464 -19.45 -10.08 6.84
C ILE A 464 -19.86 -9.65 8.26
N TYR A 465 -18.88 -9.38 9.14
CA TYR A 465 -19.15 -8.93 10.51
C TYR A 465 -19.87 -7.59 10.55
N VAL A 466 -19.36 -6.57 9.85
CA VAL A 466 -19.96 -5.22 9.79
C VAL A 466 -21.37 -5.29 9.20
N GLU A 467 -21.60 -6.12 8.20
CA GLU A 467 -22.93 -6.33 7.62
C GLU A 467 -23.92 -6.94 8.62
N ARG A 468 -23.49 -7.83 9.52
CA ARG A 468 -24.37 -8.43 10.53
C ARG A 468 -24.69 -7.47 11.67
N VAL A 469 -23.74 -6.63 12.05
CA VAL A 469 -23.91 -5.64 13.12
C VAL A 469 -24.73 -4.45 12.64
N ASN A 470 -24.54 -4.02 11.40
CA ASN A 470 -25.26 -2.90 10.80
C ASN A 470 -25.87 -3.29 9.44
N PRO A 471 -27.01 -4.02 9.45
CA PRO A 471 -27.67 -4.46 8.22
C PRO A 471 -28.32 -3.34 7.40
N GLY A 472 -28.52 -2.14 7.99
CA GLY A 472 -29.13 -0.98 7.32
C GLY A 472 -30.53 -0.67 7.84
N GLU A 473 -31.42 -0.17 6.96
CA GLU A 473 -32.82 0.18 7.32
C GLU A 473 -33.73 -1.04 7.54
N PHE A 474 -33.39 -2.18 6.93
CA PHE A 474 -34.15 -3.41 7.02
C PHE A 474 -33.20 -4.56 7.39
N GLY A 475 -33.69 -5.52 8.18
CA GLY A 475 -32.87 -6.60 8.72
C GLY A 475 -32.63 -6.46 10.23
N VAL A 476 -32.56 -7.59 10.90
CA VAL A 476 -32.37 -7.66 12.35
C VAL A 476 -30.89 -7.50 12.69
N ALA A 477 -30.52 -6.36 13.27
CA ALA A 477 -29.15 -6.08 13.67
C ALA A 477 -28.71 -7.03 14.80
N GLN A 478 -27.58 -7.69 14.62
CA GLN A 478 -27.01 -8.51 15.69
C GLN A 478 -26.18 -7.65 16.64
N SER A 479 -26.22 -7.98 17.93
CA SER A 479 -25.35 -7.34 18.93
C SER A 479 -23.88 -7.51 18.54
N TRP A 480 -23.03 -6.49 18.74
CA TRP A 480 -21.59 -6.55 18.41
C TRP A 480 -20.89 -7.81 18.97
N ASN A 481 -21.27 -8.26 20.16
CA ASN A 481 -20.77 -9.48 20.80
C ASN A 481 -21.36 -10.80 20.31
N TYR A 482 -22.10 -10.83 19.19
CA TYR A 482 -22.82 -12.05 18.79
C TYR A 482 -21.87 -13.25 18.57
N LEU A 483 -20.64 -13.02 18.11
CA LEU A 483 -19.61 -14.05 17.92
C LEU A 483 -19.15 -14.69 19.25
N PHE A 484 -19.31 -14.00 20.38
CA PHE A 484 -18.94 -14.52 21.70
C PHE A 484 -20.11 -15.18 22.43
N LYS A 485 -21.34 -15.15 21.86
CA LYS A 485 -22.51 -15.78 22.46
C LYS A 485 -22.50 -17.28 22.17
N ARG A 486 -22.68 -18.10 23.22
CA ARG A 486 -22.74 -19.57 23.13
C ARG A 486 -23.86 -20.06 22.20
N SER A 487 -24.95 -19.31 22.10
CA SER A 487 -26.09 -19.57 21.19
C SER A 487 -25.75 -19.45 19.71
N TYR A 488 -24.69 -18.73 19.33
CA TYR A 488 -24.24 -18.65 17.93
C TYR A 488 -23.52 -19.93 17.49
N TRP A 489 -22.62 -20.44 18.34
CA TRP A 489 -21.81 -21.63 18.04
C TRP A 489 -22.52 -22.95 18.31
N LYS A 490 -23.48 -22.95 19.23
CA LYS A 490 -24.38 -24.06 19.50
C LYS A 490 -25.82 -23.55 19.32
N PRO A 491 -26.33 -23.51 18.08
CA PRO A 491 -27.77 -23.37 17.90
C PRO A 491 -28.41 -24.54 18.66
N SER A 492 -29.24 -24.24 19.66
CA SER A 492 -29.99 -25.26 20.38
C SER A 492 -30.68 -26.13 19.34
N ALA A 493 -30.42 -27.43 19.40
CA ALA A 493 -31.15 -28.40 18.60
C ALA A 493 -32.56 -28.53 19.17
N THR A 494 -33.37 -27.47 19.08
CA THR A 494 -34.79 -27.57 19.38
C THR A 494 -35.40 -28.32 18.21
N SER A 495 -35.92 -29.51 18.54
CA SER A 495 -36.68 -30.37 17.64
C SER A 495 -37.71 -29.53 16.90
N VAL A 496 -37.78 -29.72 15.58
CA VAL A 496 -38.98 -29.45 14.79
C VAL A 496 -40.14 -29.99 15.62
N VAL A 497 -40.95 -29.09 16.17
CA VAL A 497 -42.17 -29.48 16.86
C VAL A 497 -43.00 -30.08 15.74
N LYS A 498 -43.01 -31.42 15.64
CA LYS A 498 -44.07 -32.12 14.94
C LYS A 498 -45.36 -31.53 15.51
N PRO A 499 -46.38 -31.23 14.70
CA PRO A 499 -47.70 -30.92 15.23
C PRO A 499 -48.19 -32.20 15.92
N SER A 500 -47.79 -32.39 17.17
CA SER A 500 -48.50 -33.28 18.06
C SER A 500 -49.86 -32.64 18.24
N ASN A 501 -50.90 -33.45 18.23
CA ASN A 501 -52.25 -33.15 18.69
C ASN A 501 -52.27 -32.75 20.19
N SER A 502 -51.31 -31.98 20.65
CA SER A 502 -51.38 -31.20 21.86
C SER A 502 -52.19 -29.97 21.49
N ASN A 503 -53.46 -29.98 21.90
CA ASN A 503 -54.18 -28.76 22.20
C ASN A 503 -53.20 -27.85 22.95
N VAL A 504 -52.67 -26.84 22.25
CA VAL A 504 -51.98 -25.76 22.92
C VAL A 504 -53.08 -25.14 23.76
N HIS A 505 -53.14 -25.53 25.03
CA HIS A 505 -53.79 -24.76 26.06
C HIS A 505 -52.99 -23.46 26.16
N VAL A 506 -53.26 -22.56 25.21
CA VAL A 506 -53.11 -21.13 25.42
C VAL A 506 -53.92 -20.88 26.68
N GLY A 507 -53.25 -20.48 27.75
CA GLY A 507 -53.91 -20.17 29.01
C GLY A 507 -55.12 -19.30 28.74
N ASP A 508 -56.27 -19.78 29.20
CA ASP A 508 -57.59 -19.16 29.04
C ASP A 508 -57.64 -17.88 29.89
N GLY A 509 -56.95 -16.86 29.40
CA GLY A 509 -56.77 -15.57 30.03
C GLY A 509 -57.14 -14.49 29.03
N ASN A 510 -58.44 -14.33 28.77
CA ASN A 510 -59.06 -13.11 28.22
C ASN A 510 -58.38 -12.49 26.98
N THR A 511 -57.91 -13.32 26.05
CA THR A 511 -57.33 -12.86 24.78
C THR A 511 -58.42 -12.76 23.72
N ASN A 512 -58.72 -11.55 23.25
CA ASN A 512 -59.62 -11.31 22.13
C ASN A 512 -58.93 -11.73 20.82
N TRP A 513 -58.97 -13.02 20.51
CA TRP A 513 -58.58 -13.51 19.19
C TRP A 513 -59.55 -12.95 18.16
N ILE A 514 -59.02 -12.25 17.15
CA ILE A 514 -59.82 -11.90 15.99
C ILE A 514 -59.90 -13.16 15.13
N GLU A 515 -60.90 -14.00 15.41
CA GLU A 515 -61.19 -15.18 14.60
C GLU A 515 -62.00 -14.76 13.36
N MET A 516 -61.47 -15.05 12.17
CA MET A 516 -62.22 -14.91 10.93
C MET A 516 -63.35 -15.97 10.96
N ASN A 517 -64.59 -15.53 11.06
CA ASN A 517 -65.79 -16.37 11.24
C ASN A 517 -66.11 -17.33 10.07
N SER A 518 -65.19 -17.53 9.13
CA SER A 518 -65.36 -18.45 8.00
C SER A 518 -64.75 -19.80 8.35
N MET A 519 -65.60 -20.82 8.49
CA MET A 519 -65.26 -22.25 8.49
C MET A 519 -64.50 -22.80 9.73
N LYS A 520 -65.27 -23.12 10.77
CA LYS A 520 -64.95 -24.08 11.86
C LYS A 520 -64.68 -25.53 11.39
N ASN A 521 -64.09 -25.75 10.22
CA ASN A 521 -63.83 -27.08 9.68
C ASN A 521 -62.34 -27.47 9.83
N LYS A 522 -62.02 -28.10 10.96
CA LYS A 522 -60.96 -29.12 11.14
C LYS A 522 -59.63 -28.96 10.35
N LYS A 523 -59.11 -27.74 10.19
CA LYS A 523 -57.76 -27.54 9.65
C LYS A 523 -56.92 -26.80 10.67
N ASP A 524 -55.72 -27.32 10.92
CA ASP A 524 -54.73 -26.63 11.74
C ASP A 524 -54.39 -25.28 11.07
N PRO A 525 -54.29 -24.19 11.83
CA PRO A 525 -53.95 -22.88 11.29
C PRO A 525 -52.53 -22.89 10.72
N SER A 526 -52.40 -22.48 9.46
CA SER A 526 -51.12 -22.37 8.76
C SER A 526 -50.27 -21.22 9.28
N LEU A 527 -50.88 -20.13 9.76
CA LEU A 527 -50.17 -18.99 10.33
C LEU A 527 -50.87 -18.51 11.59
N ILE A 528 -50.13 -18.44 12.69
CA ILE A 528 -50.61 -18.00 14.01
C ILE A 528 -49.75 -16.81 14.45
N ILE A 529 -50.40 -15.70 14.76
CA ILE A 529 -49.83 -14.53 15.40
C ILE A 529 -50.40 -14.47 16.82
N SER A 530 -49.55 -14.40 17.83
CA SER A 530 -49.95 -14.37 19.24
C SER A 530 -49.30 -13.21 19.96
N HIS A 531 -50.11 -12.30 20.50
CA HIS A 531 -49.67 -11.15 21.29
C HIS A 531 -48.60 -10.29 20.63
N LEU A 532 -48.67 -10.15 19.32
CA LEU A 532 -47.62 -9.49 18.55
C LEU A 532 -47.60 -7.99 18.84
N THR A 533 -46.48 -7.51 19.35
CA THR A 533 -46.27 -6.10 19.66
C THR A 533 -44.98 -5.60 19.03
N LYS A 534 -45.02 -4.41 18.43
CA LYS A 534 -43.86 -3.73 17.85
C LYS A 534 -43.80 -2.27 18.26
N LYS A 535 -42.71 -1.91 18.95
CA LYS A 535 -42.42 -0.53 19.37
C LYS A 535 -41.19 0.02 18.64
N PHE A 536 -41.29 1.27 18.17
CA PHE A 536 -40.19 2.06 17.63
C PHE A 536 -39.93 3.22 18.60
N GLY A 537 -38.98 3.04 19.52
CA GLY A 537 -38.78 3.97 20.63
C GLY A 537 -40.02 4.02 21.52
N LYS A 538 -40.65 5.20 21.62
CA LYS A 538 -41.90 5.41 22.37
C LYS A 538 -43.17 5.10 21.57
N PHE A 539 -43.07 4.99 20.24
CA PHE A 539 -44.23 4.78 19.38
C PHE A 539 -44.55 3.29 19.24
N GLU A 540 -45.78 2.90 19.56
CA GLU A 540 -46.27 1.52 19.43
C GLU A 540 -46.99 1.35 18.09
N ALA A 541 -46.33 0.70 17.14
CA ALA A 541 -46.83 0.52 15.77
C ALA A 541 -47.78 -0.67 15.63
N VAL A 542 -47.62 -1.70 16.47
CA VAL A 542 -48.52 -2.85 16.60
C VAL A 542 -48.66 -3.12 18.08
N SER A 543 -49.90 -3.21 18.59
CA SER A 543 -50.21 -3.42 20.00
C SER A 543 -51.03 -4.70 20.16
N ASP A 544 -50.42 -5.70 20.80
CA ASP A 544 -51.05 -6.98 21.21
C ASP A 544 -51.90 -7.70 20.14
N LEU A 545 -51.40 -7.77 18.90
CA LEU A 545 -52.15 -8.37 17.79
C LEU A 545 -52.16 -9.90 17.87
N SER A 546 -53.34 -10.51 17.88
CA SER A 546 -53.53 -11.97 17.84
C SER A 546 -54.46 -12.38 16.69
N LEU A 547 -53.93 -13.17 15.74
CA LEU A 547 -54.59 -13.56 14.50
C LEU A 547 -54.27 -15.02 14.13
N LYS A 548 -55.22 -15.70 13.47
CA LYS A 548 -55.02 -17.03 12.87
C LYS A 548 -55.43 -17.00 11.41
N PHE A 549 -54.63 -17.63 10.55
CA PHE A 549 -54.91 -17.81 9.12
C PHE A 549 -54.92 -19.31 8.81
N TYR A 550 -55.88 -19.75 8.00
CA TYR A 550 -56.05 -21.16 7.67
C TYR A 550 -55.65 -21.48 6.23
N ALA A 551 -55.22 -22.72 6.01
CA ALA A 551 -54.78 -23.20 4.70
C ALA A 551 -55.90 -23.12 3.65
N GLY A 552 -55.62 -22.46 2.52
CA GLY A 552 -56.54 -22.34 1.39
C GLY A 552 -57.46 -21.11 1.45
N GLU A 553 -57.26 -20.22 2.41
CA GLU A 553 -58.03 -18.97 2.53
C GLU A 553 -57.30 -17.78 1.92
N VAL A 554 -58.08 -16.83 1.39
CA VAL A 554 -57.59 -15.52 0.99
C VAL A 554 -58.00 -14.52 2.05
N CYS A 555 -57.04 -14.07 2.85
CA CYS A 555 -57.27 -13.11 3.92
C CYS A 555 -56.76 -11.73 3.54
N SER A 556 -57.46 -10.68 3.97
CA SER A 556 -57.06 -9.29 3.77
C SER A 556 -56.94 -8.58 5.11
N LEU A 557 -55.81 -7.90 5.34
CA LEU A 557 -55.58 -7.05 6.51
C LEU A 557 -55.95 -5.60 6.14
N LEU A 558 -57.13 -5.17 6.55
CA LEU A 558 -57.66 -3.83 6.26
C LEU A 558 -57.51 -2.88 7.44
N GLY A 559 -57.20 -1.61 7.18
CA GLY A 559 -57.09 -0.56 8.19
C GLY A 559 -56.57 0.75 7.60
N HIS A 560 -56.66 1.87 8.32
CA HIS A 560 -56.14 3.16 7.86
C HIS A 560 -54.60 3.18 7.75
N ASN A 561 -54.03 4.17 7.07
CA ASN A 561 -52.57 4.36 7.03
C ASN A 561 -52.04 4.62 8.44
N GLY A 562 -50.97 3.92 8.83
CA GLY A 562 -50.43 3.95 10.19
C GLY A 562 -51.02 2.93 11.16
N ALA A 563 -52.03 2.13 10.77
CA ALA A 563 -52.62 1.07 11.62
C ALA A 563 -51.72 -0.16 11.84
N GLY A 564 -50.42 -0.10 11.51
CA GLY A 564 -49.48 -1.20 11.72
C GLY A 564 -49.44 -2.30 10.65
N LYS A 565 -50.28 -2.25 9.60
CA LYS A 565 -50.37 -3.29 8.54
C LYS A 565 -49.01 -3.70 7.96
N THR A 566 -48.29 -2.74 7.40
CA THR A 566 -46.97 -2.96 6.79
C THR A 566 -45.95 -3.44 7.82
N THR A 567 -46.05 -2.96 9.06
CA THR A 567 -45.18 -3.38 10.18
C THR A 567 -45.42 -4.86 10.51
N THR A 568 -46.68 -5.29 10.60
CA THR A 568 -47.05 -6.70 10.80
C THR A 568 -46.51 -7.55 9.66
N THR A 569 -46.73 -7.16 8.39
CA THR A 569 -46.22 -7.91 7.23
C THR A 569 -44.69 -8.04 7.25
N PHE A 570 -43.95 -6.98 7.56
CA PHE A 570 -42.49 -7.04 7.65
C PHE A 570 -41.98 -7.91 8.80
N ILE A 571 -42.74 -8.05 9.88
CA ILE A 571 -42.42 -8.99 10.95
C ILE A 571 -42.64 -10.44 10.48
N LEU A 572 -43.75 -10.72 9.78
CA LEU A 572 -44.05 -12.05 9.25
C LEU A 572 -42.95 -12.57 8.31
N VAL A 573 -42.39 -11.68 7.47
CA VAL A 573 -41.34 -12.03 6.49
C VAL A 573 -39.92 -11.92 7.11
N GLY A 574 -39.83 -11.50 8.38
CA GLY A 574 -38.58 -11.37 9.13
C GLY A 574 -37.67 -10.22 8.69
N MET A 575 -38.22 -9.17 8.08
CA MET A 575 -37.50 -7.91 7.80
C MET A 575 -37.39 -7.04 9.06
N LEU A 576 -38.35 -7.17 9.98
CA LEU A 576 -38.39 -6.50 11.28
C LEU A 576 -38.50 -7.53 12.40
N GLU A 577 -37.77 -7.31 13.49
CA GLU A 577 -37.92 -8.11 14.71
C GLU A 577 -39.12 -7.61 15.53
N ALA A 578 -39.95 -8.52 16.05
CA ALA A 578 -41.04 -8.19 16.98
C ALA A 578 -40.47 -7.79 18.36
N THR A 579 -41.08 -6.80 19.02
CA THR A 579 -40.70 -6.41 20.39
C THR A 579 -41.15 -7.45 21.41
N SER A 580 -42.37 -7.99 21.26
CA SER A 580 -42.89 -9.12 22.03
C SER A 580 -43.95 -9.86 21.22
N GLY A 581 -44.39 -11.02 21.71
CA GLY A 581 -45.29 -11.94 21.00
C GLY A 581 -44.55 -12.99 20.18
N GLN A 582 -45.31 -13.86 19.51
CA GLN A 582 -44.82 -15.00 18.74
C GLN A 582 -45.55 -15.10 17.40
N VAL A 583 -44.83 -15.56 16.36
CA VAL A 583 -45.39 -15.85 15.05
C VAL A 583 -44.95 -17.26 14.64
N THR A 584 -45.93 -18.09 14.31
CA THR A 584 -45.72 -19.48 13.88
C THR A 584 -46.31 -19.67 12.49
N ILE A 585 -45.52 -20.22 11.56
CA ILE A 585 -45.91 -20.47 10.16
C ILE A 585 -45.65 -21.94 9.86
N GLU A 586 -46.68 -22.71 9.50
CA GLU A 586 -46.63 -24.16 9.27
C GLU A 586 -45.94 -24.90 10.44
N GLY A 587 -46.23 -24.49 11.67
CA GLY A 587 -45.63 -25.03 12.90
C GLY A 587 -44.19 -24.56 13.19
N LEU A 588 -43.59 -23.73 12.33
CA LEU A 588 -42.25 -23.17 12.53
C LEU A 588 -42.32 -21.79 13.20
N ASP A 589 -41.62 -21.60 14.32
CA ASP A 589 -41.45 -20.27 14.93
C ASP A 589 -40.58 -19.38 14.02
N SER A 590 -41.11 -18.23 13.63
CA SER A 590 -40.41 -17.29 12.75
C SER A 590 -39.17 -16.67 13.39
N ARG A 591 -39.05 -16.62 14.72
CA ARG A 591 -37.85 -16.12 15.41
C ARG A 591 -36.72 -17.14 15.37
N GLU A 592 -37.02 -18.42 15.59
CA GLU A 592 -36.01 -19.47 15.65
C GLU A 592 -35.65 -20.01 14.25
N HIS A 593 -36.63 -20.10 13.36
CA HIS A 593 -36.53 -20.81 12.08
C HIS A 593 -36.82 -19.90 10.86
N ILE A 594 -36.45 -18.62 10.91
CA ILE A 594 -36.76 -17.67 9.83
C ILE A 594 -36.27 -18.12 8.45
N GLN A 595 -35.14 -18.84 8.36
CA GLN A 595 -34.61 -19.34 7.10
C GLN A 595 -35.47 -20.45 6.48
N ASP A 596 -36.14 -21.25 7.32
CA ASP A 596 -37.02 -22.32 6.85
C ASP A 596 -38.41 -21.76 6.53
N VAL A 597 -38.91 -20.82 7.33
CA VAL A 597 -40.13 -20.05 7.05
C VAL A 597 -40.05 -19.33 5.69
N ARG A 598 -38.91 -18.75 5.35
CA ARG A 598 -38.70 -18.07 4.05
C ARG A 598 -38.72 -18.96 2.83
N LYS A 599 -38.52 -20.28 2.99
CA LYS A 599 -38.62 -21.23 1.87
C LYS A 599 -40.07 -21.55 1.51
N ILE A 600 -40.99 -21.36 2.45
CA ILE A 600 -42.42 -21.68 2.30
C ILE A 600 -43.29 -20.42 2.17
N LEU A 601 -42.77 -19.25 2.53
CA LEU A 601 -43.48 -17.97 2.47
C LEU A 601 -43.01 -17.12 1.28
N GLY A 602 -43.92 -16.80 0.37
CA GLY A 602 -43.70 -15.79 -0.67
C GLY A 602 -44.06 -14.38 -0.19
N PHE A 603 -43.33 -13.36 -0.63
CA PHE A 603 -43.60 -11.96 -0.30
C PHE A 603 -43.48 -11.05 -1.51
N CYS A 604 -44.54 -10.28 -1.76
CA CYS A 604 -44.56 -9.22 -2.76
C CYS A 604 -44.58 -7.85 -2.06
N PRO A 605 -43.50 -7.05 -2.17
CA PRO A 605 -43.41 -5.74 -1.53
C PRO A 605 -44.31 -4.69 -2.21
N GLN A 606 -44.55 -3.59 -1.52
CA GLN A 606 -45.33 -2.45 -2.05
C GLN A 606 -44.63 -1.72 -3.21
N TYR A 607 -43.30 -1.75 -3.24
CA TYR A 607 -42.49 -1.15 -4.31
C TYR A 607 -41.94 -2.24 -5.20
N ASP A 608 -41.90 -1.98 -6.50
CA ASP A 608 -41.35 -2.92 -7.47
C ASP A 608 -39.83 -3.07 -7.28
N ILE A 609 -39.39 -4.27 -6.92
CA ILE A 609 -37.97 -4.58 -6.78
C ILE A 609 -37.48 -5.19 -8.10
N LEU A 610 -37.19 -4.31 -9.05
CA LEU A 610 -36.73 -4.68 -10.38
C LEU A 610 -35.25 -4.34 -10.56
N TYR A 611 -34.57 -5.18 -11.33
CA TYR A 611 -33.25 -4.90 -11.88
C TYR A 611 -33.53 -4.34 -13.27
N GLU A 612 -33.44 -3.01 -13.41
CA GLU A 612 -33.77 -2.30 -14.66
C GLU A 612 -32.97 -2.85 -15.85
N GLU A 613 -31.77 -3.36 -15.60
CA GLU A 613 -30.91 -3.90 -16.64
C GLU A 613 -31.17 -5.38 -16.95
N LEU A 614 -32.11 -6.07 -16.29
CA LEU A 614 -32.51 -7.45 -16.62
C LEU A 614 -33.83 -7.47 -17.39
N SER A 615 -33.94 -8.36 -18.38
CA SER A 615 -35.21 -8.64 -19.05
C SER A 615 -36.15 -9.41 -18.13
N VAL A 616 -37.46 -9.39 -18.44
CA VAL A 616 -38.49 -10.11 -17.68
C VAL A 616 -38.15 -11.60 -17.54
N LYS A 617 -37.71 -12.24 -18.64
CA LYS A 617 -37.32 -13.66 -18.64
C LYS A 617 -36.14 -13.92 -17.69
N GLU A 618 -35.09 -13.11 -17.76
CA GLU A 618 -33.92 -13.26 -16.87
C GLU A 618 -34.28 -13.03 -15.41
N HIS A 619 -35.20 -12.11 -15.14
CA HIS A 619 -35.70 -11.83 -13.81
C HIS A 619 -36.47 -13.03 -13.24
N LEU A 620 -37.37 -13.64 -14.04
CA LEU A 620 -38.10 -14.86 -13.66
C LEU A 620 -37.16 -16.05 -13.47
N GLU A 621 -36.16 -16.23 -14.34
CA GLU A 621 -35.16 -17.28 -14.19
C GLU A 621 -34.29 -17.10 -12.94
N LEU A 622 -33.91 -15.85 -12.62
CA LEU A 622 -33.15 -15.53 -11.41
C LEU A 622 -33.95 -15.88 -10.15
N VAL A 623 -35.19 -15.39 -10.05
CA VAL A 623 -36.05 -15.65 -8.89
C VAL A 623 -36.37 -17.14 -8.80
N GLY A 624 -36.73 -17.78 -9.91
CA GLY A 624 -37.05 -19.21 -9.95
C GLY A 624 -35.90 -20.12 -9.49
N LYS A 625 -34.66 -19.82 -9.89
CA LYS A 625 -33.47 -20.59 -9.47
C LYS A 625 -33.08 -20.39 -8.01
N VAL A 626 -33.51 -19.29 -7.41
CA VAL A 626 -33.21 -18.96 -6.01
C VAL A 626 -34.27 -19.53 -5.07
N PHE A 627 -35.54 -19.49 -5.50
CA PHE A 627 -36.68 -19.92 -4.70
C PHE A 627 -36.79 -21.46 -4.60
N VAL A 628 -36.39 -22.18 -5.65
CA VAL A 628 -36.32 -23.65 -5.73
C VAL A 628 -34.96 -24.13 -5.24
#